data_AF-A0A7W8G8H9-F1
#
_entry.id   AF-A0A7W8G8H9-F1
#
_cell.length_a   1.000
_cell.length_b   1.000
_cell.length_c   1.000
_cell.angle_alpha   90.00
_cell.angle_beta   90.00
_cell.angle_gamma   90.00
#
_symmetry.space_group_name_H-M   'P 1'
#
loop_
_entity.id
_entity.type
_entity.pdbx_description
1 polymer ?
#
loop_
_entity_poly.entity_id
_entity_poly.type
_entity_poly.pdbx_seq_one_letter_code
_entity_poly.pdbx_strand_id
1 'polypeptide(L)'
;MKKNFINQFFGLVLICAGIIIAVLAFVAPVSCRLTEEGIEILPADTTAPEVEDFSVTGSRTLSLACSEKIVLDKIFIHELSDESSFEDSLFPGSDEDNAFAVANVISYSEDGKSAEVEVSEDMTVGKSYVFSGVVYDITGNSLEFSQKFLGYNANPARLIFNEIRTTYNKSKSAVEFIEFYVLKSGNLFGLEYVSSANGEAKKYSFPAIDVKRGEYITLHGKVLEGMEEDAVDELDDTLSLSKAFESCDEARDLWRRGDEKIVSNTDVLILRDYLSKEIKDAVLLSQSGKKAWPKKAMTEYAEKAFSLGIWPEGSLPENAVSTDSMTSSIFRSISRQNVKKIAESYSDEASLPKYIASYASDWIVTDKLTENKVTVSGATPGYENSSNPYGGK
;
A
#
# COMPACT_ATOMS: atom_id res chain seq x y z
N MET A 1 3.05 -84.05 -32.61
CA MET A 1 2.20 -83.41 -31.57
C MET A 1 2.67 -82.03 -31.12
N LYS A 2 3.98 -81.74 -30.97
CA LYS A 2 4.46 -80.42 -30.49
C LYS A 2 4.13 -79.20 -31.39
N LYS A 3 4.08 -79.34 -32.72
CA LYS A 3 3.92 -78.21 -33.64
C LYS A 3 2.49 -77.62 -33.67
N ASN A 4 1.47 -78.46 -33.51
CA ASN A 4 0.07 -78.01 -33.49
C ASN A 4 -0.31 -77.31 -32.18
N PHE A 5 0.29 -77.74 -31.05
CA PHE A 5 0.09 -77.10 -29.75
C PHE A 5 0.70 -75.69 -29.71
N ILE A 6 1.88 -75.51 -30.30
CA ILE A 6 2.54 -74.19 -30.38
C ILE A 6 1.71 -73.22 -31.23
N ASN A 7 1.20 -73.64 -32.40
CA ASN A 7 0.39 -72.77 -33.25
C ASN A 7 -0.97 -72.42 -32.63
N GLN A 8 -1.61 -73.34 -31.91
CA GLN A 8 -2.85 -73.06 -31.18
C GLN A 8 -2.61 -72.13 -29.98
N PHE A 9 -1.50 -72.30 -29.26
CA PHE A 9 -1.13 -71.44 -28.14
C PHE A 9 -0.83 -70.00 -28.61
N PHE A 10 -0.07 -69.83 -29.70
CA PHE A 10 0.18 -68.51 -30.28
C PHE A 10 -1.10 -67.85 -30.82
N GLY A 11 -2.01 -68.62 -31.42
CA GLY A 11 -3.32 -68.12 -31.84
C GLY A 11 -4.16 -67.62 -30.66
N LEU A 12 -4.18 -68.36 -29.55
CA LEU A 12 -4.92 -67.95 -28.35
C LEU A 12 -4.32 -66.70 -27.70
N VAL A 13 -2.99 -66.60 -27.64
CA VAL A 13 -2.29 -65.40 -27.11
C VAL A 13 -2.57 -64.17 -27.95
N LEU A 14 -2.59 -64.29 -29.28
CA LEU A 14 -2.92 -63.18 -30.18
C LEU A 14 -4.38 -62.73 -30.04
N ILE A 15 -5.32 -63.65 -29.84
CA ILE A 15 -6.73 -63.32 -29.61
C ILE A 15 -6.90 -62.63 -28.26
N CYS A 16 -6.28 -63.14 -27.19
CA CYS A 16 -6.33 -62.50 -25.88
C CYS A 16 -5.68 -61.11 -25.89
N ALA A 17 -4.54 -60.94 -26.57
CA ALA A 17 -3.90 -59.65 -26.73
C ALA A 17 -4.78 -58.67 -27.52
N GLY A 18 -5.45 -59.14 -28.58
CA GLY A 18 -6.41 -58.33 -29.35
C GLY A 18 -7.60 -57.87 -28.51
N ILE A 19 -8.16 -58.75 -27.68
CA ILE A 19 -9.26 -58.40 -26.77
C ILE A 19 -8.80 -57.42 -25.69
N ILE A 20 -7.62 -57.60 -25.12
CA ILE A 20 -7.06 -56.68 -24.11
C ILE A 20 -6.82 -55.31 -24.71
N ILE A 21 -6.27 -55.22 -25.93
CA ILE A 21 -6.07 -53.94 -26.63
C ILE A 21 -7.42 -53.28 -26.94
N ALA A 22 -8.42 -54.05 -27.37
CA ALA A 22 -9.77 -53.51 -27.61
C ALA A 22 -10.41 -52.99 -26.32
N VAL A 23 -10.32 -53.73 -25.21
CA VAL A 23 -10.84 -53.28 -23.91
C VAL A 23 -10.07 -52.06 -23.42
N LEU A 24 -8.74 -52.03 -23.51
CA LEU A 24 -7.94 -50.86 -23.12
C LEU A 24 -8.24 -49.62 -23.99
N ALA A 25 -8.58 -49.80 -25.26
CA ALA A 25 -9.03 -48.70 -26.14
C ALA A 25 -10.42 -48.15 -25.76
N PHE A 26 -11.29 -48.97 -25.16
CA PHE A 26 -12.62 -48.55 -24.68
C PHE A 26 -12.67 -48.14 -23.20
N VAL A 27 -11.61 -48.41 -22.43
CA VAL A 27 -11.48 -48.06 -21.00
C VAL A 27 -10.54 -46.87 -20.76
N ALA A 28 -9.98 -46.29 -21.83
CA ALA A 28 -9.47 -44.92 -21.75
C ALA A 28 -10.62 -44.01 -21.26
N PRO A 29 -10.42 -43.16 -20.24
CA PRO A 29 -11.49 -42.32 -19.70
C PRO A 29 -11.82 -41.24 -20.73
N VAL A 30 -12.66 -41.60 -21.69
CA VAL A 30 -13.30 -40.67 -22.61
C VAL A 30 -14.52 -40.16 -21.86
N SER A 31 -14.34 -39.07 -21.11
CA SER A 31 -15.48 -38.32 -20.57
C SER A 31 -16.25 -37.80 -21.77
N CYS A 32 -17.55 -38.12 -21.88
CA CYS A 32 -18.38 -37.63 -22.97
C CYS A 32 -19.57 -36.89 -22.39
N ARG A 33 -19.95 -35.77 -23.02
CA ARG A 33 -21.23 -35.09 -22.75
C ARG A 33 -22.13 -35.24 -23.96
N LEU A 34 -23.42 -35.48 -23.70
CA LEU A 34 -24.44 -35.49 -24.75
C LEU A 34 -24.95 -34.07 -24.94
N THR A 35 -24.79 -33.51 -26.14
CA THR A 35 -25.34 -32.20 -26.54
C THR A 35 -26.46 -32.41 -27.57
N GLU A 36 -27.22 -31.36 -27.90
CA GLU A 36 -28.26 -31.44 -28.92
C GLU A 36 -27.70 -31.77 -30.33
N GLU A 37 -26.40 -31.55 -30.55
CA GLU A 37 -25.71 -31.84 -31.81
C GLU A 37 -24.97 -33.19 -31.83
N GLY A 38 -24.80 -33.89 -30.70
CA GLY A 38 -24.19 -35.22 -30.66
C GLY A 38 -23.47 -35.60 -29.36
N ILE A 39 -22.61 -36.62 -29.44
CA ILE A 39 -21.70 -37.02 -28.37
C ILE A 39 -20.41 -36.20 -28.53
N GLU A 40 -20.15 -35.32 -27.56
CA GLU A 40 -18.91 -34.56 -27.49
C GLU A 40 -17.93 -35.28 -26.57
N ILE A 41 -16.73 -35.56 -27.08
CA ILE A 41 -15.63 -36.15 -26.31
C ILE A 41 -14.95 -35.01 -25.56
N LEU A 42 -15.06 -35.04 -24.23
CA LEU A 42 -14.41 -34.09 -23.35
C LEU A 42 -12.90 -34.39 -23.28
N PRO A 43 -12.06 -33.36 -23.22
CA PRO A 43 -10.63 -33.51 -22.93
C PRO A 43 -10.42 -34.29 -21.62
N ALA A 44 -9.35 -35.08 -21.54
CA ALA A 44 -8.98 -35.80 -20.32
C ALA A 44 -8.51 -34.87 -19.20
N ASP A 45 -8.18 -33.62 -19.54
CA ASP A 45 -7.81 -32.61 -18.56
C ASP A 45 -9.08 -31.98 -17.94
N THR A 46 -9.17 -32.12 -16.63
CA THR A 46 -10.30 -31.65 -15.81
C THR A 46 -9.82 -30.62 -14.78
N THR A 47 -8.61 -30.10 -14.96
CA THR A 47 -8.02 -29.11 -14.09
C THR A 47 -8.70 -27.78 -14.36
N ALA A 48 -9.34 -27.20 -13.34
CA ALA A 48 -9.95 -25.88 -13.46
C ALA A 48 -8.87 -24.81 -13.67
N PRO A 49 -9.20 -23.70 -14.36
CA PRO A 49 -8.29 -22.57 -14.46
C PRO A 49 -8.00 -22.00 -13.07
N GLU A 50 -6.77 -21.56 -12.83
CA GLU A 50 -6.37 -20.93 -11.57
C GLU A 50 -6.20 -19.41 -11.77
N VAL A 51 -6.61 -18.61 -10.79
CA VAL A 51 -6.32 -17.16 -10.77
C VAL A 51 -4.86 -16.96 -10.37
N GLU A 52 -4.06 -16.42 -11.27
CA GLU A 52 -2.62 -16.17 -11.07
C GLU A 52 -2.35 -14.75 -10.56
N ASP A 53 -3.08 -13.76 -11.08
CA ASP A 53 -2.90 -12.37 -10.68
C ASP A 53 -4.23 -11.60 -10.72
N PHE A 54 -4.32 -10.59 -9.86
CA PHE A 54 -5.46 -9.69 -9.79
C PHE A 54 -4.98 -8.30 -9.38
N SER A 55 -5.39 -7.28 -10.13
CA SER A 55 -5.05 -5.90 -9.81
C SER A 55 -6.17 -4.92 -10.13
N VAL A 56 -6.20 -3.82 -9.38
CA VAL A 56 -7.13 -2.70 -9.61
C VAL A 56 -6.40 -1.68 -10.47
N THR A 57 -6.88 -1.46 -11.69
CA THR A 57 -6.20 -0.62 -12.69
C THR A 57 -6.75 0.80 -12.77
N GLY A 58 -7.94 1.04 -12.21
CA GLY A 58 -8.60 2.34 -12.22
C GLY A 58 -9.80 2.40 -11.27
N SER A 59 -10.48 3.55 -11.24
CA SER A 59 -11.66 3.77 -10.36
C SER A 59 -12.83 2.83 -10.63
N ARG A 60 -12.85 2.23 -11.83
CA ARG A 60 -13.88 1.30 -12.31
C ARG A 60 -13.29 0.11 -13.04
N THR A 61 -11.97 -0.04 -13.12
CA THR A 61 -11.34 -1.06 -13.97
C THR A 61 -10.48 -2.00 -13.14
N LEU A 62 -10.63 -3.29 -13.42
CA LEU A 62 -9.96 -4.40 -12.75
C LEU A 62 -9.31 -5.29 -13.80
N SER A 63 -8.17 -5.88 -13.46
CA SER A 63 -7.45 -6.84 -14.28
C SER A 63 -7.36 -8.18 -13.56
N LEU A 64 -7.69 -9.26 -14.25
CA LEU A 64 -7.58 -10.63 -13.77
C LEU A 64 -6.75 -11.45 -14.76
N ALA A 65 -5.77 -12.19 -14.26
CA ALA A 65 -4.98 -13.13 -15.05
C ALA A 65 -5.12 -14.56 -14.49
N CYS A 66 -5.20 -15.53 -15.39
CA CYS A 66 -5.37 -16.94 -15.06
C CYS A 66 -4.33 -17.83 -15.77
N SER A 67 -4.19 -19.06 -15.27
CA SER A 67 -3.21 -20.03 -15.76
C SER A 67 -3.42 -20.45 -17.22
N GLU A 68 -4.67 -20.39 -17.69
CA GLU A 68 -5.09 -20.80 -19.03
C GLU A 68 -5.98 -19.76 -19.71
N LYS A 69 -6.44 -20.07 -20.92
CA LYS A 69 -7.38 -19.20 -21.65
C LYS A 69 -8.74 -19.23 -20.98
N ILE A 70 -9.32 -18.06 -20.75
CA ILE A 70 -10.51 -17.93 -19.93
C ILE A 70 -11.67 -17.21 -20.61
N VAL A 71 -12.87 -17.48 -20.10
CA VAL A 71 -14.08 -16.68 -20.29
C VAL A 71 -14.65 -16.40 -18.90
N LEU A 72 -14.91 -15.14 -18.60
CA LEU A 72 -15.55 -14.75 -17.34
C LEU A 72 -17.07 -14.66 -17.48
N ASP A 73 -17.78 -15.09 -16.45
CA ASP A 73 -19.23 -14.98 -16.33
C ASP A 73 -19.64 -14.61 -14.90
N LYS A 74 -20.85 -14.07 -14.75
CA LYS A 74 -21.47 -13.73 -13.45
C LYS A 74 -20.55 -12.92 -12.53
N ILE A 75 -20.07 -11.79 -13.04
CA ILE A 75 -19.06 -10.99 -12.37
C ILE A 75 -19.73 -9.91 -11.53
N PHE A 76 -19.48 -9.96 -10.22
CA PHE A 76 -20.10 -9.07 -9.24
C PHE A 76 -19.04 -8.42 -8.34
N ILE A 77 -19.36 -7.21 -7.90
CA ILE A 77 -18.63 -6.49 -6.86
C ILE A 77 -19.54 -6.39 -5.65
N HIS A 78 -19.01 -6.79 -4.49
CA HIS A 78 -19.67 -6.60 -3.20
C HIS A 78 -18.87 -5.64 -2.36
N GLU A 79 -19.55 -4.67 -1.76
CA GLU A 79 -18.95 -3.77 -0.79
C GLU A 79 -18.87 -4.46 0.57
N LEU A 80 -17.73 -4.34 1.24
CA LEU A 80 -17.55 -4.85 2.59
C LEU A 80 -17.77 -3.75 3.61
N SER A 81 -18.65 -4.01 4.58
CA SER A 81 -18.72 -3.20 5.80
C SER A 81 -17.51 -3.49 6.69
N ASP A 82 -17.00 -2.47 7.38
CA ASP A 82 -15.80 -2.54 8.23
C ASP A 82 -15.87 -3.60 9.35
N GLU A 83 -17.06 -4.08 9.72
CA GLU A 83 -17.27 -5.12 10.75
C GLU A 83 -17.31 -6.56 10.21
N SER A 84 -17.24 -6.76 8.89
CA SER A 84 -17.38 -8.10 8.30
C SER A 84 -16.08 -8.89 8.32
N SER A 85 -16.12 -10.09 8.92
CA SER A 85 -14.98 -11.01 8.95
C SER A 85 -14.65 -11.49 7.52
N PHE A 86 -13.37 -11.77 7.24
CA PHE A 86 -12.95 -12.22 5.91
C PHE A 86 -13.64 -13.50 5.49
N GLU A 87 -13.83 -14.43 6.42
CA GLU A 87 -14.41 -15.74 6.18
C GLU A 87 -15.92 -15.68 5.90
N ASP A 88 -16.66 -14.76 6.52
CA ASP A 88 -18.11 -14.57 6.26
C ASP A 88 -18.40 -13.95 4.88
N SER A 89 -17.38 -13.37 4.23
CA SER A 89 -17.52 -12.53 3.04
C SER A 89 -16.75 -13.04 1.81
N LEU A 90 -16.19 -14.25 1.87
CA LEU A 90 -15.54 -14.89 0.71
C LEU A 90 -16.53 -15.40 -0.34
N PHE A 91 -17.78 -15.57 0.06
CA PHE A 91 -18.86 -15.98 -0.81
C PHE A 91 -20.12 -15.22 -0.41
N PRO A 92 -20.18 -13.89 -0.65
CA PRO A 92 -21.50 -13.29 -0.82
C PRO A 92 -22.13 -14.16 -1.90
N GLY A 93 -23.23 -14.84 -1.58
CA GLY A 93 -23.84 -15.78 -2.53
C GLY A 93 -23.91 -15.13 -3.91
N SER A 94 -23.85 -15.93 -4.98
CA SER A 94 -23.96 -15.49 -6.38
C SER A 94 -25.30 -14.82 -6.73
N ASP A 95 -25.99 -14.29 -5.73
CA ASP A 95 -27.20 -13.51 -5.76
C ASP A 95 -26.86 -12.08 -6.20
N GLU A 96 -27.18 -11.81 -7.46
CA GLU A 96 -27.22 -10.49 -8.09
C GLU A 96 -27.92 -9.43 -7.20
N ASP A 97 -28.90 -9.85 -6.39
CA ASP A 97 -29.71 -9.00 -5.51
C ASP A 97 -28.91 -8.30 -4.39
N ASN A 98 -27.70 -8.77 -4.04
CA ASN A 98 -26.84 -8.17 -3.00
C ASN A 98 -25.51 -7.62 -3.54
N ALA A 99 -25.36 -7.49 -4.86
CA ALA A 99 -24.18 -6.88 -5.46
C ALA A 99 -24.21 -5.36 -5.25
N PHE A 100 -23.06 -4.78 -4.88
CA PHE A 100 -22.85 -3.34 -4.96
C PHE A 100 -22.86 -2.87 -6.42
N ALA A 101 -22.22 -3.64 -7.30
CA ALA A 101 -22.16 -3.35 -8.72
C ALA A 101 -21.98 -4.62 -9.55
N VAL A 102 -22.47 -4.60 -10.78
CA VAL A 102 -22.15 -5.60 -11.80
C VAL A 102 -20.90 -5.18 -12.54
N ALA A 103 -20.08 -6.13 -12.96
CA ALA A 103 -18.88 -5.87 -13.75
C ALA A 103 -18.96 -6.59 -15.11
N ASN A 104 -18.43 -5.97 -16.16
CA ASN A 104 -18.47 -6.49 -17.52
C ASN A 104 -17.06 -6.61 -18.10
N VAL A 105 -16.79 -7.69 -18.82
CA VAL A 105 -15.51 -7.83 -19.53
C VAL A 105 -15.44 -6.83 -20.68
N ILE A 106 -14.41 -6.00 -20.68
CA ILE A 106 -14.18 -5.01 -21.74
C ILE A 106 -13.18 -5.51 -22.78
N SER A 107 -12.22 -6.35 -22.39
CA SER A 107 -11.27 -6.95 -23.31
C SER A 107 -10.58 -8.17 -22.72
N TYR A 108 -10.11 -9.05 -23.59
CA TYR A 108 -9.16 -10.13 -23.25
C TYR A 108 -7.78 -9.82 -23.84
N SER A 109 -6.72 -10.31 -23.20
CA SER A 109 -5.36 -10.29 -23.74
C SER A 109 -5.26 -11.12 -25.03
N GLU A 110 -4.20 -10.88 -25.83
CA GLU A 110 -3.98 -11.62 -27.09
C GLU A 110 -3.84 -13.14 -26.88
N ASP A 111 -3.26 -13.55 -25.75
CA ASP A 111 -3.16 -14.96 -25.37
C ASP A 111 -4.44 -15.51 -24.73
N GLY A 112 -5.44 -14.66 -24.45
CA GLY A 112 -6.73 -15.02 -23.86
C GLY A 112 -6.69 -15.39 -22.38
N LYS A 113 -5.55 -15.19 -21.70
CA LYS A 113 -5.34 -15.58 -20.30
C LYS A 113 -5.70 -14.49 -19.30
N SER A 114 -5.82 -13.25 -19.76
CA SER A 114 -6.15 -12.11 -18.92
C SER A 114 -7.39 -11.41 -19.45
N ALA A 115 -8.16 -10.85 -18.53
CA ALA A 115 -9.36 -10.08 -18.82
C ALA A 115 -9.32 -8.76 -18.07
N GLU A 116 -9.63 -7.67 -18.78
CA GLU A 116 -9.95 -6.39 -18.18
C GLU A 116 -11.47 -6.31 -18.00
N VAL A 117 -11.89 -5.85 -16.83
CA VAL A 117 -13.28 -5.79 -16.41
C VAL A 117 -13.61 -4.37 -15.97
N GLU A 118 -14.74 -3.85 -16.43
CA GLU A 118 -15.29 -2.56 -16.02
C GLU A 118 -16.47 -2.74 -15.07
N VAL A 119 -16.41 -2.05 -13.94
CA VAL A 119 -17.44 -1.99 -12.90
C VAL A 119 -18.47 -0.92 -13.27
N SER A 120 -19.74 -1.22 -13.07
CA SER A 120 -20.88 -0.33 -13.39
C SER A 120 -20.98 0.92 -12.51
N GLU A 121 -20.41 0.88 -11.30
CA GLU A 121 -20.40 1.97 -10.32
C GLU A 121 -18.95 2.41 -10.00
N ASP A 122 -18.80 3.67 -9.57
CA ASP A 122 -17.51 4.18 -9.09
C ASP A 122 -17.18 3.63 -7.71
N MET A 123 -15.97 3.06 -7.57
CA MET A 123 -15.50 2.53 -6.31
C MET A 123 -14.96 3.65 -5.42
N THR A 124 -15.46 3.75 -4.21
CA THR A 124 -14.96 4.70 -3.20
C THR A 124 -13.52 4.36 -2.81
N VAL A 125 -12.62 5.34 -2.89
CA VAL A 125 -11.18 5.21 -2.60
C VAL A 125 -10.97 4.61 -1.19
N GLY A 126 -10.12 3.60 -1.10
CA GLY A 126 -9.73 2.98 0.17
C GLY A 126 -10.81 2.15 0.88
N LYS A 127 -12.04 2.12 0.35
CA LYS A 127 -13.10 1.23 0.82
C LYS A 127 -12.82 -0.21 0.37
N SER A 128 -13.23 -1.18 1.18
CA SER A 128 -13.02 -2.61 0.89
C SER A 128 -14.13 -3.19 0.04
N TYR A 129 -13.74 -3.98 -0.96
CA TYR A 129 -14.64 -4.68 -1.88
C TYR A 129 -14.19 -6.13 -2.07
N VAL A 130 -15.13 -6.96 -2.57
CA VAL A 130 -14.89 -8.30 -3.06
C VAL A 130 -15.27 -8.35 -4.54
N PHE A 131 -14.32 -8.78 -5.37
CA PHE A 131 -14.53 -9.11 -6.77
C PHE A 131 -14.75 -10.62 -6.89
N SER A 132 -15.95 -11.03 -7.28
CA SER A 132 -16.31 -12.45 -7.38
C SER A 132 -16.95 -12.78 -8.72
N GLY A 133 -16.80 -14.03 -9.14
CA GLY A 133 -17.44 -14.53 -10.35
C GLY A 133 -17.01 -15.95 -10.70
N VAL A 134 -17.29 -16.33 -11.94
CA VAL A 134 -16.93 -17.65 -12.46
C VAL A 134 -15.99 -17.50 -13.64
N VAL A 135 -14.85 -18.19 -13.59
CA VAL A 135 -13.92 -18.34 -14.70
C VAL A 135 -14.18 -19.69 -15.37
N TYR A 136 -14.34 -19.71 -16.68
CA TYR A 136 -14.38 -20.92 -17.49
C TYR A 136 -13.13 -21.02 -18.34
N ASP A 137 -12.54 -22.20 -18.46
CA ASP A 137 -11.56 -22.45 -19.53
C ASP A 137 -12.24 -22.78 -20.87
N ILE A 138 -11.44 -22.89 -21.93
CA ILE A 138 -11.95 -23.24 -23.27
C ILE A 138 -12.49 -24.67 -23.38
N THR A 139 -12.21 -25.52 -22.39
CA THR A 139 -12.67 -26.92 -22.33
C THR A 139 -13.94 -27.09 -21.48
N GLY A 140 -14.37 -26.02 -20.82
CA GLY A 140 -15.57 -25.97 -20.00
C GLY A 140 -15.35 -26.27 -18.51
N ASN A 141 -14.12 -26.41 -18.03
CA ASN A 141 -13.88 -26.46 -16.58
C ASN A 141 -14.09 -25.07 -15.99
N SER A 142 -14.60 -25.02 -14.76
CA SER A 142 -14.96 -23.76 -14.11
C SER A 142 -14.32 -23.60 -12.73
N LEU A 143 -13.95 -22.38 -12.38
CA LEU A 143 -13.56 -21.96 -11.04
C LEU A 143 -14.44 -20.79 -10.59
N GLU A 144 -15.11 -20.96 -9.45
CA GLU A 144 -15.67 -19.82 -8.72
C GLU A 144 -14.56 -19.15 -7.90
N PHE A 145 -14.43 -17.83 -8.01
CA PHE A 145 -13.38 -17.08 -7.35
C PHE A 145 -13.94 -15.88 -6.59
N SER A 146 -13.18 -15.41 -5.60
CA SER A 146 -13.44 -14.18 -4.85
C SER A 146 -12.10 -13.55 -4.47
N GLN A 147 -11.87 -12.30 -4.87
CA GLN A 147 -10.67 -11.53 -4.55
C GLN A 147 -11.01 -10.23 -3.84
N LYS A 148 -10.37 -10.00 -2.69
CA LYS A 148 -10.53 -8.76 -1.94
C LYS A 148 -9.63 -7.67 -2.45
N PHE A 149 -10.16 -6.45 -2.47
CA PHE A 149 -9.40 -5.30 -2.92
C PHE A 149 -9.92 -4.00 -2.30
N LEU A 150 -9.15 -2.93 -2.48
CA LEU A 150 -9.46 -1.60 -2.00
C LEU A 150 -9.75 -0.69 -3.19
N GLY A 151 -10.71 0.23 -3.04
CA GLY A 151 -11.05 1.19 -4.08
C GLY A 151 -9.84 2.02 -4.51
N TYR A 152 -9.72 2.23 -5.82
CA TYR A 152 -8.55 2.81 -6.46
C TYR A 152 -8.40 4.31 -6.18
N ASN A 153 -7.21 4.74 -5.78
CA ASN A 153 -6.87 6.17 -5.69
C ASN A 153 -6.34 6.69 -7.03
N ALA A 154 -7.23 7.28 -7.84
CA ALA A 154 -6.85 7.88 -9.13
C ALA A 154 -6.12 9.22 -9.00
N ASN A 155 -6.21 9.87 -7.84
CA ASN A 155 -5.58 11.17 -7.60
C ASN A 155 -4.80 11.17 -6.28
N PRO A 156 -3.68 10.43 -6.19
CA PRO A 156 -2.89 10.42 -4.98
C PRO A 156 -2.27 11.80 -4.71
N ALA A 157 -2.32 12.22 -3.45
CA ALA A 157 -1.63 13.39 -2.97
C ALA A 157 -0.10 13.21 -3.05
N ARG A 158 0.64 14.32 -3.09
CA ARG A 158 2.10 14.31 -2.95
C ARG A 158 2.51 15.02 -1.68
N LEU A 159 3.09 14.27 -0.75
CA LEU A 159 3.64 14.82 0.50
C LEU A 159 5.16 14.88 0.44
N ILE A 160 5.73 15.77 1.25
CA ILE A 160 7.13 15.78 1.65
C ILE A 160 7.24 15.89 3.16
N PHE A 161 8.31 15.38 3.75
CA PHE A 161 8.61 15.63 5.16
C PHE A 161 8.86 17.12 5.37
N ASN A 162 8.33 17.66 6.47
CA ASN A 162 8.40 19.07 6.81
C ASN A 162 9.07 19.33 8.18
N GLU A 163 8.56 18.70 9.24
CA GLU A 163 9.06 18.91 10.60
C GLU A 163 8.98 17.63 11.42
N ILE A 164 9.97 17.37 12.27
CA ILE A 164 10.10 16.11 13.00
C ILE A 164 10.48 16.37 14.45
N ARG A 165 9.72 15.82 15.40
CA ARG A 165 10.16 15.69 16.79
C ARG A 165 10.40 14.24 17.16
N THR A 166 11.62 13.94 17.57
CA THR A 166 12.07 12.57 17.86
C THR A 166 11.90 12.12 19.32
N THR A 167 11.48 13.02 20.20
CA THR A 167 11.38 12.79 21.64
C THR A 167 10.10 13.39 22.22
N TYR A 168 9.51 12.72 23.20
CA TYR A 168 8.34 13.23 23.93
C TYR A 168 8.72 13.83 25.30
N ASN A 169 7.80 14.59 25.87
CA ASN A 169 7.83 15.13 27.22
C ASN A 169 6.48 14.93 27.92
N LYS A 170 6.37 13.87 28.74
CA LYS A 170 5.12 13.53 29.45
C LYS A 170 4.61 14.68 30.31
N SER A 171 5.49 15.36 31.04
CA SER A 171 5.11 16.45 31.96
C SER A 171 4.53 17.68 31.26
N LYS A 172 4.71 17.77 29.94
CA LYS A 172 4.22 18.87 29.10
C LYS A 172 3.25 18.39 28.04
N SER A 173 2.83 17.13 28.09
CA SER A 173 1.90 16.58 27.10
C SER A 173 2.42 16.71 25.65
N ALA A 174 3.74 16.85 25.45
CA ALA A 174 4.33 16.95 24.13
C ALA A 174 4.77 15.56 23.67
N VAL A 175 4.36 15.16 22.47
CA VAL A 175 4.67 13.83 21.91
C VAL A 175 5.70 13.92 20.77
N GLU A 176 6.25 12.77 20.37
CA GLU A 176 6.91 12.69 19.07
C GLU A 176 5.91 13.02 17.97
N PHE A 177 6.34 13.67 16.89
CA PHE A 177 5.50 13.88 15.71
C PHE A 177 6.33 13.84 14.44
N ILE A 178 5.65 13.55 13.34
CA ILE A 178 6.16 13.74 11.98
C ILE A 178 5.14 14.60 11.25
N GLU A 179 5.61 15.71 10.71
CA GLU A 179 4.80 16.59 9.90
C GLU A 179 5.16 16.48 8.43
N PHE A 180 4.12 16.57 7.61
CA PHE A 180 4.19 16.56 6.17
C PHE A 180 3.59 17.84 5.60
N TYR A 181 4.16 18.29 4.48
CA TYR A 181 3.58 19.38 3.67
C TYR A 181 2.99 18.80 2.38
N VAL A 182 1.77 19.20 2.04
CA VAL A 182 1.07 18.76 0.82
C VAL A 182 1.54 19.59 -0.38
N LEU A 183 2.39 18.99 -1.23
CA LEU A 183 2.85 19.60 -2.49
C LEU A 183 1.83 19.52 -3.63
N LYS A 184 1.01 18.46 -3.63
CA LYS A 184 -0.02 18.20 -4.64
C LYS A 184 -1.30 17.76 -3.95
N SER A 185 -2.42 18.38 -4.32
CA SER A 185 -3.74 18.00 -3.80
C SER A 185 -4.10 16.58 -4.24
N GLY A 186 -4.96 15.92 -3.46
CA GLY A 186 -5.43 14.57 -3.76
C GLY A 186 -5.75 13.76 -2.52
N ASN A 187 -5.97 12.47 -2.70
CA ASN A 187 -6.30 11.57 -1.60
C ASN A 187 -5.02 10.96 -0.99
N LEU A 188 -4.95 10.87 0.33
CA LEU A 188 -3.82 10.28 1.05
C LEU A 188 -3.77 8.75 0.99
N PHE A 189 -4.87 8.09 0.61
CA PHE A 189 -4.94 6.64 0.55
C PHE A 189 -3.82 6.05 -0.31
N GLY A 190 -3.20 5.01 0.22
CA GLY A 190 -2.09 4.33 -0.45
C GLY A 190 -0.72 4.97 -0.21
N LEU A 191 -0.62 6.03 0.58
CA LEU A 191 0.65 6.45 1.17
C LEU A 191 0.94 5.69 2.46
N GLU A 192 2.22 5.38 2.69
CA GLU A 192 2.73 4.76 3.91
C GLU A 192 3.91 5.58 4.46
N TYR A 193 3.91 5.84 5.76
CA TYR A 193 5.08 6.29 6.51
C TYR A 193 5.76 5.10 7.19
N VAL A 194 7.09 5.02 7.08
CA VAL A 194 7.90 3.95 7.68
C VAL A 194 9.11 4.56 8.40
N SER A 195 9.26 4.21 9.68
CA SER A 195 10.53 4.33 10.40
C SER A 195 11.33 3.05 10.22
N SER A 196 12.53 3.16 9.65
CA SER A 196 13.46 2.03 9.49
C SER A 196 13.95 1.49 10.83
N ALA A 197 13.91 2.30 11.89
CA ALA A 197 14.13 1.87 13.26
C ALA A 197 13.03 0.96 13.79
N ASN A 198 11.77 1.18 13.41
CA ASN A 198 10.64 0.39 13.90
C ASN A 198 10.38 -0.85 13.05
N GLY A 199 10.65 -0.75 11.74
CA GLY A 199 10.43 -1.83 10.78
C GLY A 199 9.03 -1.82 10.17
N GLU A 200 8.87 -2.66 9.14
CA GLU A 200 7.71 -2.72 8.25
C GLU A 200 6.37 -2.98 8.97
N ALA A 201 6.39 -3.81 10.02
CA ALA A 201 5.19 -4.18 10.78
C ALA A 201 4.56 -3.00 11.54
N LYS A 202 5.27 -1.87 11.65
CA LYS A 202 4.89 -0.69 12.43
C LYS A 202 4.72 0.56 11.56
N LYS A 203 4.60 0.37 10.25
CA LYS A 203 4.29 1.46 9.32
C LYS A 203 2.95 2.09 9.68
N TYR A 204 2.80 3.34 9.28
CA TYR A 204 1.54 4.06 9.34
C TYR A 204 0.96 4.15 7.93
N SER A 205 -0.23 3.60 7.73
CA SER A 205 -0.98 3.74 6.50
C SER A 205 -1.90 4.94 6.63
N PHE A 206 -1.83 5.88 5.68
CA PHE A 206 -2.69 7.05 5.72
C PHE A 206 -4.15 6.68 5.41
N PRO A 207 -5.13 7.33 6.07
CA PRO A 207 -6.54 7.11 5.80
C PRO A 207 -6.92 7.66 4.41
N ALA A 208 -8.08 7.22 3.90
CA ALA A 208 -8.61 7.71 2.63
C ALA A 208 -9.29 9.07 2.79
N ILE A 209 -8.49 10.13 2.72
CA ILE A 209 -8.95 11.50 2.92
C ILE A 209 -8.35 12.43 1.86
N ASP A 210 -9.15 13.38 1.39
CA ASP A 210 -8.71 14.38 0.43
C ASP A 210 -8.05 15.56 1.13
N VAL A 211 -6.89 15.95 0.63
CA VAL A 211 -6.10 17.07 1.15
C VAL A 211 -5.80 18.09 0.07
N LYS A 212 -5.60 19.34 0.49
CA LYS A 212 -5.34 20.45 -0.41
C LYS A 212 -3.86 20.79 -0.42
N ARG A 213 -3.35 21.18 -1.59
CA ARG A 213 -1.99 21.73 -1.71
C ARG A 213 -1.80 22.90 -0.73
N GLY A 214 -0.68 22.88 -0.02
CA GLY A 214 -0.35 23.88 1.00
C GLY A 214 -0.80 23.52 2.41
N GLU A 215 -1.61 22.47 2.57
CA GLU A 215 -2.01 21.95 3.88
C GLU A 215 -0.81 21.28 4.57
N TYR A 216 -0.81 21.35 5.89
CA TYR A 216 0.10 20.60 6.77
C TYR A 216 -0.65 19.42 7.37
N ILE A 217 0.02 18.27 7.45
CA ILE A 217 -0.51 17.07 8.09
C ILE A 217 0.46 16.65 9.18
N THR A 218 0.00 16.62 10.43
CA THR A 218 0.81 16.28 11.59
C THR A 218 0.41 14.90 12.10
N LEU A 219 1.32 13.92 11.96
CA LEU A 219 1.18 12.59 12.55
C LEU A 219 1.80 12.59 13.95
N HIS A 220 0.95 12.66 14.97
CA HIS A 220 1.30 12.56 16.38
C HIS A 220 1.59 11.12 16.77
N GLY A 221 2.66 10.94 17.53
CA GLY A 221 3.26 9.62 17.73
C GLY A 221 2.62 8.73 18.77
N LYS A 222 1.82 9.30 19.66
CA LYS A 222 1.02 8.55 20.62
C LYS A 222 -0.02 9.45 21.26
N VAL A 223 -1.02 8.81 21.83
CA VAL A 223 -1.98 9.42 22.74
C VAL A 223 -1.53 9.10 24.16
N LEU A 224 -1.25 10.11 24.98
CA LEU A 224 -0.90 9.91 26.38
C LEU A 224 -2.18 9.77 27.23
N GLU A 225 -2.04 9.13 28.39
CA GLU A 225 -3.09 9.08 29.41
C GLU A 225 -3.58 10.49 29.76
N GLY A 226 -4.90 10.71 29.62
CA GLY A 226 -5.57 11.98 29.83
C GLY A 226 -5.69 12.86 28.57
N MET A 227 -5.29 12.39 27.40
CA MET A 227 -5.49 13.07 26.11
C MET A 227 -6.56 12.42 25.24
N GLU A 228 -7.15 11.31 25.65
CA GLU A 228 -7.95 10.44 24.77
C GLU A 228 -9.14 11.15 24.14
N GLU A 229 -9.76 12.09 24.87
CA GLU A 229 -10.90 12.89 24.38
C GLU A 229 -10.46 14.04 23.47
N ASP A 230 -9.24 14.57 23.67
CA ASP A 230 -8.71 15.74 22.96
C ASP A 230 -7.88 15.35 21.72
N ALA A 231 -7.33 14.13 21.69
CA ALA A 231 -6.49 13.60 20.62
C ALA A 231 -7.36 12.85 19.58
N VAL A 232 -7.95 13.62 18.68
CA VAL A 232 -8.93 13.16 17.69
C VAL A 232 -8.32 13.22 16.30
N ASP A 233 -8.55 12.18 15.51
CA ASP A 233 -8.15 12.14 14.10
C ASP A 233 -9.07 13.04 13.27
N GLU A 234 -8.48 13.92 12.47
CA GLU A 234 -9.21 14.83 11.58
C GLU A 234 -9.33 14.23 10.19
N LEU A 235 -10.40 13.47 9.98
CA LEU A 235 -10.62 12.69 8.76
C LEU A 235 -11.45 13.42 7.70
N ASP A 236 -12.11 14.51 8.08
CA ASP A 236 -12.99 15.29 7.19
C ASP A 236 -12.43 16.73 6.99
N ASP A 237 -13.24 17.63 6.43
CA ASP A 237 -12.89 19.04 6.23
C ASP A 237 -12.77 19.86 7.54
N THR A 238 -13.11 19.27 8.70
CA THR A 238 -13.02 19.97 10.00
C THR A 238 -11.65 19.75 10.63
N LEU A 239 -10.77 20.75 10.48
CA LEU A 239 -9.37 20.74 10.98
C LEU A 239 -9.20 21.26 12.40
N SER A 240 -10.29 21.34 13.17
CA SER A 240 -10.28 21.92 14.51
C SER A 240 -10.91 20.99 15.54
N LEU A 241 -10.89 19.68 15.28
CA LEU A 241 -11.46 18.68 16.18
C LEU A 241 -10.47 18.33 17.27
N SER A 242 -9.18 18.21 16.94
CA SER A 242 -8.16 17.89 17.92
C SER A 242 -7.87 19.10 18.81
N LYS A 243 -7.86 18.87 20.13
CA LYS A 243 -7.58 19.89 21.17
C LYS A 243 -6.37 19.53 22.03
N ALA A 244 -5.74 18.40 21.72
CA ALA A 244 -4.54 17.98 22.42
C ALA A 244 -3.38 18.97 22.17
N PHE A 245 -2.37 18.90 23.04
CA PHE A 245 -1.22 19.79 22.95
C PHE A 245 -0.53 19.68 21.59
N GLU A 246 -0.25 20.82 20.96
CA GLU A 246 0.36 20.94 19.61
C GLU A 246 -0.51 20.45 18.45
N SER A 247 -1.80 20.28 18.67
CA SER A 247 -2.80 20.34 17.60
C SER A 247 -2.96 21.76 17.05
N CYS A 248 -3.36 21.85 15.78
CA CYS A 248 -3.47 23.10 15.05
C CYS A 248 -4.82 23.18 14.34
N ASP A 249 -5.60 24.22 14.60
CA ASP A 249 -6.93 24.42 14.00
C ASP A 249 -6.90 24.71 12.47
N GLU A 250 -5.70 24.83 11.88
CA GLU A 250 -5.47 25.11 10.45
C GLU A 250 -4.70 23.98 9.73
N ALA A 251 -4.32 22.92 10.45
CA ALA A 251 -3.61 21.78 9.91
C ALA A 251 -4.31 20.49 10.31
N ARG A 252 -4.01 19.41 9.60
CA ARG A 252 -4.67 18.14 9.87
C ARG A 252 -3.92 17.34 10.92
N ASP A 253 -4.58 17.11 12.04
CA ASP A 253 -4.05 16.30 13.12
C ASP A 253 -4.45 14.82 12.98
N LEU A 254 -3.45 13.95 12.89
CA LEU A 254 -3.61 12.49 12.88
C LEU A 254 -2.86 11.89 14.07
N TRP A 255 -3.47 10.94 14.77
CA TRP A 255 -2.97 10.39 16.03
C TRP A 255 -2.72 8.90 15.92
N ARG A 256 -1.45 8.51 16.00
CA ARG A 256 -1.11 7.10 16.14
C ARG A 256 -1.59 6.59 17.51
N ARG A 257 -2.39 5.53 17.50
CA ARG A 257 -2.80 4.82 18.71
C ARG A 257 -1.71 3.83 19.13
N GLY A 258 -1.49 3.70 20.44
CA GLY A 258 -0.45 2.84 21.03
C GLY A 258 0.70 3.62 21.70
N ASP A 259 1.61 2.89 22.34
CA ASP A 259 2.70 3.44 23.15
C ASP A 259 4.06 3.46 22.43
N GLU A 260 4.12 2.86 21.25
CA GLU A 260 5.34 2.69 20.47
C GLU A 260 5.85 4.03 19.94
N LYS A 261 7.17 4.17 19.86
CA LYS A 261 7.77 5.34 19.20
C LYS A 261 7.46 5.31 17.71
N ILE A 262 7.21 6.48 17.11
CA ILE A 262 7.05 6.62 15.65
C ILE A 262 8.35 6.94 14.94
N VAL A 263 9.37 7.41 15.67
CA VAL A 263 10.66 7.88 15.15
C VAL A 263 11.76 7.70 16.21
N SER A 264 13.01 7.54 15.75
CA SER A 264 14.20 7.48 16.61
C SER A 264 15.21 8.58 16.27
N ASN A 265 16.11 8.91 17.22
CA ASN A 265 17.21 9.86 16.98
C ASN A 265 18.22 9.38 15.93
N THR A 266 18.32 8.07 15.70
CA THR A 266 19.07 7.51 14.57
C THR A 266 18.10 6.65 13.78
N ASP A 267 17.73 7.12 12.59
CA ASP A 267 16.65 6.54 11.80
C ASP A 267 16.76 6.94 10.32
N VAL A 268 16.06 6.19 9.48
CA VAL A 268 15.83 6.52 8.08
C VAL A 268 14.32 6.51 7.88
N LEU A 269 13.76 7.70 7.68
CA LEU A 269 12.32 7.92 7.59
C LEU A 269 11.93 7.89 6.12
N ILE A 270 10.92 7.09 5.80
CA ILE A 270 10.48 6.83 4.44
C ILE A 270 9.02 7.17 4.30
N LEU A 271 8.70 7.96 3.27
CA LEU A 271 7.36 8.10 2.74
C LEU A 271 7.32 7.36 1.41
N ARG A 272 6.36 6.46 1.22
CA ARG A 272 6.28 5.64 0.00
C ARG A 272 4.85 5.31 -0.38
N ASP A 273 4.69 4.79 -1.59
CA ASP A 273 3.46 4.19 -2.07
C ASP A 273 3.29 2.76 -1.54
N TYR A 274 2.07 2.38 -1.14
CA TYR A 274 1.80 1.09 -0.51
C TYR A 274 1.87 -0.08 -1.50
N LEU A 275 1.49 0.12 -2.76
CA LEU A 275 1.36 -0.95 -3.74
C LEU A 275 2.71 -1.20 -4.43
N SER A 276 3.25 -0.16 -5.05
CA SER A 276 4.52 -0.20 -5.77
C SER A 276 5.75 -0.23 -4.86
N LYS A 277 5.58 0.11 -3.57
CA LYS A 277 6.68 0.32 -2.61
C LYS A 277 7.68 1.40 -3.04
N GLU A 278 7.31 2.24 -4.00
CA GLU A 278 8.17 3.32 -4.48
C GLU A 278 8.31 4.43 -3.43
N ILE A 279 9.55 4.75 -3.06
CA ILE A 279 9.87 5.84 -2.13
C ILE A 279 9.58 7.19 -2.80
N LYS A 280 8.79 8.02 -2.13
CA LYS A 280 8.38 9.36 -2.59
C LYS A 280 9.17 10.47 -1.91
N ASP A 281 9.53 10.30 -0.64
CA ASP A 281 10.43 11.20 0.08
C ASP A 281 11.16 10.44 1.20
N ALA A 282 12.29 10.98 1.67
CA ALA A 282 13.08 10.37 2.71
C ALA A 282 13.85 11.40 3.54
N VAL A 283 14.05 11.09 4.82
CA VAL A 283 14.92 11.87 5.72
C VAL A 283 15.84 10.92 6.49
N LEU A 284 17.13 11.22 6.46
CA LEU A 284 18.14 10.49 7.22
C LEU A 284 18.45 11.26 8.51
N LEU A 285 18.33 10.59 9.65
CA LEU A 285 18.59 11.15 10.98
C LEU A 285 19.69 10.34 11.67
N SER A 286 20.69 11.02 12.25
CA SER A 286 21.76 10.31 12.97
C SER A 286 22.28 11.10 14.16
N GLN A 287 22.65 10.37 15.21
CA GLN A 287 23.48 10.93 16.29
C GLN A 287 24.95 10.91 15.87
N SER A 288 25.73 11.89 16.34
CA SER A 288 27.17 11.95 16.04
C SER A 288 27.92 10.70 16.49
N GLY A 289 29.00 10.41 15.77
CA GLY A 289 29.90 9.28 16.08
C GLY A 289 29.45 7.92 15.55
N LYS A 290 28.30 7.84 14.88
CA LYS A 290 27.87 6.62 14.17
C LYS A 290 28.63 6.48 12.85
N LYS A 291 29.38 5.38 12.70
CA LYS A 291 30.07 5.04 11.43
C LYS A 291 29.22 4.19 10.48
N ALA A 292 28.19 3.53 11.01
CA ALA A 292 27.29 2.65 10.27
C ALA A 292 25.90 2.69 10.90
N TRP A 293 24.89 2.36 10.08
CA TRP A 293 23.52 2.26 10.56
C TRP A 293 23.34 1.07 11.52
N PRO A 294 22.62 1.23 12.65
CA PRO A 294 22.40 0.15 13.61
C PRO A 294 21.60 -1.05 13.06
N LYS A 295 20.76 -0.84 12.04
CA LYS A 295 19.87 -1.87 11.49
C LYS A 295 20.08 -2.01 9.98
N LYS A 296 20.00 -3.24 9.47
CA LYS A 296 20.10 -3.56 8.04
C LYS A 296 19.11 -2.74 7.19
N ALA A 297 17.86 -2.66 7.64
CA ALA A 297 16.81 -1.90 6.95
C ALA A 297 17.17 -0.42 6.79
N MET A 298 17.82 0.22 7.79
CA MET A 298 18.27 1.61 7.67
C MET A 298 19.32 1.76 6.57
N THR A 299 20.29 0.83 6.48
CA THR A 299 21.27 0.83 5.40
C THR A 299 20.60 0.69 4.04
N GLU A 300 19.71 -0.29 3.88
CA GLU A 300 19.01 -0.56 2.62
C GLU A 300 18.16 0.65 2.17
N TYR A 301 17.43 1.27 3.09
CA TYR A 301 16.63 2.45 2.78
C TYR A 301 17.47 3.70 2.50
N ALA A 302 18.58 3.91 3.23
CA ALA A 302 19.49 5.03 2.97
C ALA A 302 20.16 4.89 1.59
N GLU A 303 20.63 3.69 1.24
CA GLU A 303 21.19 3.39 -0.09
C GLU A 303 20.14 3.58 -1.20
N LYS A 304 18.89 3.18 -0.93
CA LYS A 304 17.79 3.40 -1.87
C LYS A 304 17.49 4.89 -2.05
N ALA A 305 17.37 5.66 -0.97
CA ALA A 305 17.14 7.10 -1.02
C ALA A 305 18.26 7.83 -1.79
N PHE A 306 19.52 7.44 -1.57
CA PHE A 306 20.67 7.96 -2.30
C PHE A 306 20.62 7.61 -3.79
N SER A 307 20.38 6.33 -4.14
CA SER A 307 20.33 5.89 -5.54
C SER A 307 19.16 6.48 -6.34
N LEU A 308 18.06 6.85 -5.67
CA LEU A 308 16.94 7.58 -6.26
C LEU A 308 17.18 9.10 -6.37
N GLY A 309 18.27 9.62 -5.79
CA GLY A 309 18.57 11.05 -5.75
C GLY A 309 17.68 11.86 -4.80
N ILE A 310 16.90 11.19 -3.94
CA ILE A 310 16.09 11.84 -2.90
C ILE A 310 17.00 12.41 -1.80
N TRP A 311 18.03 11.67 -1.41
CA TRP A 311 19.05 12.11 -0.45
C TRP A 311 20.45 12.08 -1.08
N PRO A 312 20.82 13.10 -1.87
CA PRO A 312 22.00 13.05 -2.75
C PRO A 312 23.35 13.17 -2.03
N GLU A 313 23.40 13.55 -0.75
CA GLU A 313 24.66 13.73 -0.01
C GLU A 313 25.36 12.41 0.34
N GLY A 314 24.64 11.29 0.24
CA GLY A 314 25.18 9.96 0.50
C GLY A 314 24.30 9.14 1.44
N SER A 315 24.56 7.83 1.50
CA SER A 315 23.76 6.89 2.30
C SER A 315 24.32 6.63 3.70
N LEU A 316 25.50 7.16 4.05
CA LEU A 316 26.12 6.92 5.36
C LEU A 316 25.57 7.84 6.46
N PRO A 317 25.63 7.44 7.75
CA PRO A 317 25.13 8.25 8.87
C PRO A 317 25.76 9.65 9.00
N GLU A 318 26.95 9.87 8.45
CA GLU A 318 27.61 11.18 8.44
C GLU A 318 26.95 12.20 7.50
N ASN A 319 26.16 11.74 6.54
CA ASN A 319 25.40 12.58 5.60
C ASN A 319 23.97 12.85 6.08
N ALA A 320 23.62 12.38 7.28
CA ALA A 320 22.30 12.53 7.86
C ALA A 320 22.18 13.86 8.63
N VAL A 321 20.95 14.31 8.88
CA VAL A 321 20.71 15.42 9.81
C VAL A 321 21.13 15.00 11.21
N SER A 322 21.94 15.83 11.86
CA SER A 322 22.37 15.58 13.24
C SER A 322 21.20 15.74 14.21
N THR A 323 21.01 14.74 15.07
CA THR A 323 19.98 14.74 16.12
C THR A 323 20.57 14.89 17.53
N ASP A 324 21.86 15.24 17.67
CA ASP A 324 22.52 15.33 18.98
C ASP A 324 21.85 16.31 19.93
N SER A 325 21.25 17.35 19.36
CA SER A 325 20.56 18.40 20.09
C SER A 325 19.10 18.06 20.40
N MET A 326 18.60 16.93 19.91
CA MET A 326 17.26 16.44 20.23
C MET A 326 17.22 15.87 21.64
N THR A 327 16.55 16.60 22.51
CA THR A 327 16.30 16.22 23.91
C THR A 327 14.79 16.27 24.16
N SER A 328 14.32 15.80 25.32
CA SER A 328 12.91 15.92 25.75
C SER A 328 12.42 17.37 25.96
N SER A 329 13.13 18.37 25.42
CA SER A 329 12.65 19.74 25.30
C SER A 329 11.46 19.78 24.33
N ILE A 330 10.38 20.43 24.75
CA ILE A 330 9.22 20.68 23.87
C ILE A 330 9.55 21.69 22.76
N PHE A 331 10.60 22.48 22.94
CA PHE A 331 10.90 23.60 22.05
C PHE A 331 11.68 23.23 20.79
N ARG A 332 12.13 21.98 20.67
CA ARG A 332 13.04 21.54 19.61
C ARG A 332 12.35 20.55 18.69
N SER A 333 12.56 20.75 17.41
CA SER A 333 12.20 19.87 16.32
C SER A 333 13.27 19.98 15.23
N ILE A 334 13.25 19.07 14.28
CA ILE A 334 14.09 19.10 13.09
C ILE A 334 13.19 19.61 11.96
N SER A 335 13.47 20.81 11.46
CA SER A 335 12.56 21.57 10.59
C SER A 335 13.19 21.88 9.24
N ARG A 336 12.45 21.62 8.15
CA ARG A 336 12.89 21.79 6.77
C ARG A 336 12.75 23.23 6.31
N GLN A 337 13.84 23.86 5.94
CA GLN A 337 13.90 25.30 5.67
C GLN A 337 13.58 25.67 4.22
N ASN A 338 13.50 24.70 3.30
CA ASN A 338 13.33 24.96 1.86
C ASN A 338 11.92 24.66 1.32
N VAL A 339 10.94 24.34 2.18
CA VAL A 339 9.58 23.94 1.76
C VAL A 339 8.90 25.00 0.90
N LYS A 340 8.98 26.27 1.29
CA LYS A 340 8.43 27.39 0.52
C LYS A 340 9.03 27.47 -0.89
N LYS A 341 10.36 27.35 -1.00
CA LYS A 341 11.07 27.34 -2.28
C LYS A 341 10.65 26.15 -3.15
N ILE A 342 10.49 24.97 -2.55
CA ILE A 342 10.00 23.77 -3.26
C ILE A 342 8.59 24.01 -3.78
N ALA A 343 7.68 24.50 -2.92
CA ALA A 343 6.30 24.80 -3.30
C ALA A 343 6.23 25.86 -4.41
N GLU A 344 7.06 26.90 -4.38
CA GLU A 344 7.12 27.90 -5.45
C GLU A 344 7.66 27.31 -6.77
N SER A 345 8.71 26.47 -6.69
CA SER A 345 9.35 25.82 -7.84
C SER A 345 8.43 24.84 -8.56
N TYR A 346 7.49 24.23 -7.83
CA TYR A 346 6.50 23.29 -8.35
C TYR A 346 5.08 23.79 -8.07
N SER A 347 4.81 25.01 -8.53
CA SER A 347 3.47 25.61 -8.50
C SER A 347 2.51 24.96 -9.49
N ASP A 348 3.03 24.48 -10.62
CA ASP A 348 2.31 23.60 -11.54
C ASP A 348 2.52 22.13 -11.12
N GLU A 349 1.45 21.45 -10.71
CA GLU A 349 1.49 20.06 -10.28
C GLU A 349 1.99 19.10 -11.38
N ALA A 350 1.78 19.44 -12.66
CA ALA A 350 2.29 18.65 -13.79
C ALA A 350 3.83 18.71 -13.94
N SER A 351 4.46 19.71 -13.32
CA SER A 351 5.91 19.90 -13.33
C SER A 351 6.63 19.21 -12.16
N LEU A 352 5.88 18.58 -11.24
CA LEU A 352 6.46 17.89 -10.10
C LEU A 352 7.39 16.76 -10.56
N PRO A 353 8.68 16.80 -10.20
CA PRO A 353 9.59 15.73 -10.56
C PRO A 353 9.22 14.46 -9.79
N LYS A 354 9.62 13.31 -10.34
CA LYS A 354 9.41 12.03 -9.68
C LYS A 354 10.01 12.00 -8.27
N TYR A 355 11.21 12.57 -8.11
CA TYR A 355 11.93 12.68 -6.85
C TYR A 355 12.37 14.14 -6.63
N ILE A 356 12.28 14.59 -5.37
CA ILE A 356 12.73 15.91 -4.94
C ILE A 356 13.94 15.69 -4.03
N ALA A 357 15.05 16.34 -4.35
CA ALA A 357 16.25 16.27 -3.54
C ALA A 357 16.04 16.98 -2.19
N SER A 358 16.49 16.33 -1.12
CA SER A 358 16.51 16.82 0.25
C SER A 358 17.94 16.69 0.75
N TYR A 359 18.55 17.81 1.16
CA TYR A 359 19.90 17.87 1.69
C TYR A 359 19.82 18.04 3.20
N ALA A 360 20.75 17.47 3.97
CA ALA A 360 20.90 17.70 5.40
C ALA A 360 20.98 19.20 5.73
N SER A 361 21.60 19.99 4.87
CA SER A 361 21.69 21.46 4.99
C SER A 361 20.36 22.20 4.81
N ASP A 362 19.33 21.55 4.26
CA ASP A 362 17.96 22.07 4.23
C ASP A 362 17.25 21.95 5.59
N TRP A 363 17.85 21.27 6.57
CA TRP A 363 17.23 21.00 7.86
C TRP A 363 18.00 21.68 8.99
N ILE A 364 17.27 22.22 9.95
CA ILE A 364 17.85 22.73 11.19
C ILE A 364 17.18 22.07 12.38
N VAL A 365 17.90 21.97 13.50
CA VAL A 365 17.24 21.76 14.80
C VAL A 365 16.79 23.13 15.28
N THR A 366 15.51 23.30 15.58
CA THR A 366 14.93 24.56 16.04
C THR A 366 15.09 24.73 17.55
N ASP A 367 15.00 25.98 18.03
CA ASP A 367 14.88 26.28 19.46
C ASP A 367 13.85 27.37 19.71
N LYS A 368 13.49 27.52 20.98
CA LYS A 368 12.60 28.58 21.44
C LYS A 368 13.13 29.96 21.07
N LEU A 369 12.22 30.86 20.72
CA LEU A 369 12.49 32.28 20.63
C LEU A 369 11.93 32.96 21.87
N THR A 370 12.71 33.81 22.55
CA THR A 370 12.22 34.58 23.71
C THR A 370 12.35 36.07 23.43
N GLU A 371 11.21 36.73 23.24
CA GLU A 371 11.13 38.18 23.02
C GLU A 371 10.16 38.79 24.03
N ASN A 372 10.54 39.91 24.66
CA ASN A 372 9.68 40.64 25.60
C ASN A 372 9.06 39.76 26.72
N LYS A 373 9.82 38.77 27.22
CA LYS A 373 9.40 37.76 28.22
C LYS A 373 8.34 36.75 27.72
N VAL A 374 8.00 36.76 26.44
CA VAL A 374 7.19 35.73 25.79
C VAL A 374 8.13 34.71 25.17
N THR A 375 7.95 33.43 25.50
CA THR A 375 8.71 32.33 24.90
C THR A 375 7.81 31.60 23.91
N VAL A 376 8.20 31.60 22.65
CA VAL A 376 7.54 30.85 21.57
C VAL A 376 8.35 29.59 21.33
N SER A 377 7.67 28.45 21.14
CA SER A 377 8.32 27.20 20.79
C SER A 377 9.03 27.30 19.44
N GLY A 378 10.16 26.62 19.30
CA GLY A 378 10.80 26.44 18.00
C GLY A 378 10.12 25.36 17.16
N ALA A 379 9.35 24.49 17.79
CA ALA A 379 8.51 23.53 17.09
C ALA A 379 7.20 24.18 16.67
N THR A 380 6.82 24.00 15.41
CA THR A 380 5.75 24.74 14.73
C THR A 380 4.78 23.81 13.99
N PRO A 381 4.29 22.72 14.61
CA PRO A 381 3.38 21.82 13.92
C PRO A 381 2.11 22.55 13.48
N GLY A 382 1.77 22.40 12.21
CA GLY A 382 0.65 23.01 11.53
C GLY A 382 0.87 24.45 11.06
N TYR A 383 2.07 25.01 11.22
CA TYR A 383 2.40 26.39 10.87
C TYR A 383 3.65 26.48 9.98
N GLU A 384 3.96 27.71 9.53
CA GLU A 384 5.23 27.95 8.84
C GLU A 384 6.42 27.62 9.75
N ASN A 385 7.37 26.88 9.19
CA ASN A 385 8.55 26.39 9.90
C ASN A 385 9.33 27.51 10.57
N SER A 386 9.67 27.30 11.85
CA SER A 386 10.60 28.17 12.56
C SER A 386 11.95 28.24 11.85
N SER A 387 12.45 29.46 11.68
CA SER A 387 13.78 29.75 11.16
C SER A 387 14.82 29.99 12.26
N ASN A 388 14.50 29.68 13.53
CA ASN A 388 15.37 29.94 14.68
C ASN A 388 16.17 28.69 15.07
N PRO A 389 17.46 28.59 14.69
CA PRO A 389 18.26 27.39 14.94
C PRO A 389 18.69 27.27 16.41
N TYR A 390 18.72 26.04 16.91
CA TYR A 390 19.31 25.71 18.19
C TYR A 390 20.82 25.92 18.21
N GLY A 391 21.32 26.51 19.30
CA GLY A 391 22.73 26.80 19.47
C GLY A 391 23.25 27.86 18.51
N GLY A 392 22.40 28.85 18.20
CA GLY A 392 22.56 29.88 17.18
C GLY A 392 24.00 30.30 16.87
N LYS A 393 24.27 30.50 15.58
CA LYS A 393 25.50 31.17 15.15
C LYS A 393 25.57 32.59 15.68
#